data_AF-A0A969N6E2-F1
#
_entry.id   AF-A0A969N6E2-F1
#
_cell.length_a   1.000
_cell.length_b   1.000
_cell.length_c   1.000
_cell.angle_alpha   90.00
_cell.angle_beta   90.00
_cell.angle_gamma   90.00
#
_symmetry.space_group_name_H-M   'P 1'
#
loop_
_entity.id
_entity.type
_entity.pdbx_description
1 polymer ?
#
loop_
_entity_poly.entity_id
_entity_poly.type
_entity_poly.pdbx_seq_one_letter_code
_entity_poly.pdbx_strand_id
1 'polypeptide(L)' 'MLRFSSPPMQGEFVRFVQTTVKNAGFNLSVNGKYDQDTEKAVTQFQQQKRLDADGVVGVETCKAF' A
#
# COMPACT_ATOMS: atom_id res chain seq x y z
N MET A 1 -7.47 -8.79 1.34
CA MET A 1 -6.17 -8.51 0.70
C MET A 1 -6.38 -7.35 -0.27
N LEU A 2 -5.61 -6.26 -0.16
CA LEU A 2 -5.63 -5.19 -1.18
C LEU A 2 -4.54 -5.42 -2.22
N ARG A 3 -4.80 -5.07 -3.48
CA ARG A 3 -3.90 -5.13 -4.63
C ARG A 3 -4.42 -4.19 -5.72
N PHE A 4 -3.56 -3.85 -6.66
CA PHE A 4 -4.02 -3.20 -7.89
C PHE A 4 -5.04 -4.11 -8.59
N SER A 5 -6.19 -3.53 -8.93
CA SER A 5 -7.28 -4.22 -9.62
C SER A 5 -8.09 -3.20 -10.43
N SER A 6 -8.80 -3.65 -11.46
CA SER A 6 -9.73 -2.83 -12.22
C SER A 6 -11.15 -3.34 -11.99
N PRO A 7 -12.06 -2.56 -11.36
CA PRO A 7 -11.86 -1.21 -10.81
C PRO A 7 -10.96 -1.21 -9.55
N PRO A 8 -10.22 -0.11 -9.29
CA PRO A 8 -9.33 -0.03 -8.14
C PRO A 8 -10.13 -0.12 -6.83
N MET A 9 -9.60 -0.90 -5.88
CA MET A 9 -10.12 -0.91 -4.52
C MET A 9 -10.01 0.49 -3.94
N GLN A 10 -11.11 0.94 -3.32
CA GLN A 10 -11.28 2.31 -2.86
C GLN A 10 -11.90 2.34 -1.48
N GLY A 11 -11.57 3.36 -0.69
CA GLY A 11 -12.18 3.61 0.62
C GLY A 11 -11.17 3.92 1.73
N GLU A 12 -11.69 4.03 2.95
CA GLU A 12 -10.91 4.44 4.13
C GLU A 12 -9.70 3.54 4.40
N PHE A 13 -9.82 2.23 4.14
CA PHE A 13 -8.70 1.30 4.32
C PHE A 13 -7.54 1.59 3.35
N VAL A 14 -7.83 2.03 2.13
CA VAL A 14 -6.77 2.42 1.17
C VAL A 14 -6.12 3.74 1.60
N ARG A 15 -6.91 4.69 2.13
CA ARG A 15 -6.35 5.92 2.70
C ARG A 15 -5.44 5.63 3.88
N PHE A 16 -5.82 4.67 4.73
CA PHE A 16 -4.99 4.21 5.83
C PHE A 16 -3.64 3.70 5.32
N VAL A 17 -3.65 2.76 4.37
CA VAL A 17 -2.43 2.23 3.75
C VAL A 17 -1.57 3.34 3.15
N GLN A 18 -2.15 4.21 2.33
CA GLN A 18 -1.43 5.31 1.69
C GLN A 18 -0.83 6.27 2.72
N THR A 19 -1.54 6.54 3.81
CA THR A 19 -1.05 7.40 4.90
C THR A 19 0.11 6.74 5.64
N THR A 20 0.01 5.45 5.95
CA THR A 20 1.07 4.70 6.62
C THR A 20 2.33 4.63 5.77
N VAL A 21 2.19 4.28 4.49
CA VAL A 21 3.32 4.23 3.55
C VAL A 21 3.93 5.63 3.36
N LYS A 22 3.10 6.68 3.31
CA LYS A 22 3.58 8.06 3.26
C LYS A 22 4.38 8.44 4.52
N ASN A 23 3.90 8.04 5.70
CA ASN A 23 4.58 8.27 6.97
C ASN A 23 5.88 7.46 7.11
N ALA A 24 6.01 6.34 6.40
CA ALA A 24 7.23 5.56 6.31
C ALA A 24 8.33 6.23 5.44
N GLY A 25 8.02 7.36 4.80
CA GLY A 25 8.96 8.16 4.02
C GLY A 25 8.77 8.07 2.50
N PHE A 26 7.73 7.38 2.03
CA PHE A 26 7.44 7.27 0.60
C PHE A 26 6.56 8.42 0.11
N ASN A 27 6.85 8.95 -1.07
CA ASN A 27 6.08 10.05 -1.63
C ASN A 27 4.92 9.52 -2.49
N LEU A 28 3.70 9.53 -1.95
CA LEU A 28 2.48 9.20 -2.70
C LEU A 28 1.28 10.07 -2.30
N SER A 29 0.27 10.08 -3.16
CA SER A 29 -1.00 10.78 -2.94
C SER A 29 -1.97 9.92 -2.12
N VAL A 30 -2.58 10.50 -1.09
CA VAL A 30 -3.64 9.84 -0.30
C VAL A 30 -5.00 10.11 -0.95
N ASN A 31 -5.25 9.46 -2.09
CA ASN A 31 -6.48 9.63 -2.87
C ASN A 31 -7.56 8.58 -2.54
N GLY A 32 -7.24 7.61 -1.68
CA GLY A 32 -8.13 6.52 -1.29
C GLY A 32 -8.39 5.50 -2.39
N LYS A 33 -7.58 5.47 -3.44
CA LYS A 33 -7.64 4.53 -4.57
C LYS A 33 -6.36 3.71 -4.64
N TYR A 34 -6.50 2.39 -4.72
CA TYR A 34 -5.35 1.50 -4.86
C TYR A 34 -4.90 1.47 -6.32
N ASP A 35 -4.19 2.51 -6.72
CA ASP A 35 -3.62 2.72 -8.05
C ASP A 35 -2.19 2.21 -8.16
N GLN A 36 -1.58 2.36 -9.34
CA GLN A 36 -0.23 1.89 -9.62
C GLN A 36 0.82 2.58 -8.73
N ASP A 37 0.60 3.85 -8.35
CA ASP A 37 1.49 4.56 -7.44
C ASP A 37 1.39 4.00 -6.01
N THR A 38 0.18 3.67 -5.57
CA THR A 38 -0.04 2.99 -4.28
C THR A 38 0.61 1.61 -4.26
N GLU A 39 0.46 0.82 -5.32
CA GLU A 39 1.09 -0.50 -5.44
C GLU A 39 2.62 -0.39 -5.34
N LYS A 40 3.24 0.49 -6.14
CA LYS A 40 4.70 0.73 -6.09
C LYS A 40 5.18 1.12 -4.70
N ALA A 41 4.46 2.02 -4.04
CA ALA A 41 4.85 2.47 -2.70
C ALA A 41 4.71 1.34 -1.66
N VAL A 42 3.66 0.51 -1.76
CA VAL A 42 3.50 -0.68 -0.91
C VAL A 42 4.61 -1.70 -1.17
N THR A 43 4.98 -1.95 -2.44
CA THR A 43 6.11 -2.82 -2.80
C THR A 43 7.41 -2.33 -2.15
N GLN A 44 7.71 -1.03 -2.24
CA GLN A 44 8.93 -0.48 -1.63
C GLN A 44 8.90 -0.56 -0.09
N PHE A 45 7.74 -0.31 0.52
CA PHE A 45 7.56 -0.48 1.95
C PHE A 45 7.81 -1.94 2.38
N GLN A 46 7.26 -2.91 1.65
CA GLN A 46 7.49 -4.33 1.89
C GLN A 46 8.98 -4.68 1.79
N GLN A 47 9.69 -4.17 0.77
CA GLN A 47 11.15 -4.35 0.64
C GLN A 47 11.90 -3.81 1.85
N GLN A 48 11.57 -2.59 2.30
CA GLN A 48 12.20 -1.98 3.47
C GLN A 48 11.95 -2.78 4.75
N LYS A 49 10.76 -3.37 4.88
CA LYS A 49 10.37 -4.23 6.01
C LYS A 49 10.82 -5.68 5.87
N ARG A 50 11.55 -6.04 4.80
CA ARG A 50 11.98 -7.41 4.49
C ARG A 50 10.81 -8.41 4.40
N LEU A 51 9.67 -7.93 3.91
CA LEU A 51 8.51 -8.75 3.57
C LEU A 51 8.58 -9.18 2.10
N ASP A 52 7.67 -10.07 1.71
CA ASP A 52 7.43 -10.33 0.28
C ASP A 52 6.94 -9.04 -0.39
N ALA A 53 7.68 -8.61 -1.43
CA ALA A 53 7.51 -7.33 -2.08
C ALA A 53 6.60 -7.44 -3.31
N ASP A 54 5.42 -8.00 -3.12
CA ASP A 54 4.42 -8.29 -4.17
C ASP A 54 3.47 -7.12 -4.46
N GLY A 55 3.54 -6.04 -3.69
CA GLY A 55 2.58 -4.93 -3.79
C GLY A 55 1.17 -5.30 -3.34
N VAL A 56 1.01 -6.39 -2.57
CA VAL A 56 -0.27 -6.86 -2.04
C VAL A 56 -0.32 -6.60 -0.53
N VAL A 57 -1.32 -5.85 -0.08
CA VAL A 57 -1.58 -5.71 1.35
C VAL A 57 -2.32 -6.94 1.87
N GLY A 58 -1.52 -7.93 2.28
CA GLY A 58 -1.95 -9.12 3.01
C GLY A 58 -1.86 -8.95 4.53
N VAL A 59 -2.08 -10.04 5.28
CA VAL A 59 -2.00 -10.04 6.75
C VAL A 59 -0.62 -9.63 7.25
N GLU A 60 0.44 -10.10 6.60
CA GLU A 60 1.83 -9.78 6.98
C GLU A 60 2.15 -8.30 6.74
N THR A 61 1.69 -7.73 5.63
CA THR A 61 1.81 -6.29 5.35
C THR A 61 0.99 -5.47 6.35
N CYS A 62 -0.22 -5.90 6.71
CA CYS A 62 -1.04 -5.25 7.74
C CYS A 62 -0.40 -5.27 9.13
N LYS A 63 0.35 -6.31 9.50
CA LYS A 63 1.08 -6.37 10.77
C LYS A 63 2.29 -5.43 10.80
N ALA A 64 2.83 -5.08 9.64
CA ALA A 64 3.99 -4.22 9.51
C ALA A 64 3.64 -2.73 9.41
N PHE A 65 2.38 -2.41 9.07
CA PHE A 65 1.80 -1.07 9.14
C PHE A 65 1.55 -0.64 10.58
#